data_AF-A0A1G9YT22-F1
#
_entry.id   AF-A0A1G9YT22-F1
#
_cell.length_a   1.000
_cell.length_b   1.000
_cell.length_c   1.000
_cell.angle_alpha   90.00
_cell.angle_beta   90.00
_cell.angle_gamma   90.00
#
_symmetry.space_group_name_H-M   'P 1'
#
loop_
_entity.id
_entity.type
_entity.pdbx_description
1 polymer ?
#
loop_
_entity_poly.entity_id
_entity_poly.type
_entity_poly.pdbx_seq_one_letter_code
_entity_poly.pdbx_strand_id
1 'polypeptide(L)'
;MADGRRKVHVVARMREIAIVGGGGGAVCLLDALSQTSAPPAAVTVFEPSDRLWRGRPYQRDADCIVVNLPSRAMSVRGGDPRHFDRWLADRRWQPGDLRDLGPYDVAAFPPRALFGEYLETVARHGRARLDECGWRVGLVRERVVHAAPGAGGAVLTTERGTRHRADRVVLCTGAGGPHDGFGLRGPEPGFVPDPYPVSETLAGIDPHDTVAVLGTGLTAVDVVLALRAGGHRGPVYMLSRHGVLPAVRQQPVIHTLRHFTPDRFHALSGGGEVGFDEVVRVLREELTSAGQDFAELETEFALLREDPVRRLRRQLELVHGQNLGLRILQHTLPVAVDVWPLMPYRDRAELLRRHYRALHSLCCPMPPSTAAPCWR
;
A
#
# COMPACT_ATOMS: atom_id res chain seq x y z
N MET A 1 -18.29 31.00 -61.56
CA MET A 1 -18.68 30.03 -60.51
C MET A 1 -17.46 29.74 -59.67
N ALA A 2 -17.42 30.23 -58.42
CA ALA A 2 -16.32 30.02 -57.49
C ALA A 2 -16.67 28.86 -56.55
N ASP A 3 -15.89 27.76 -56.63
CA ASP A 3 -16.02 26.58 -55.77
C ASP A 3 -15.39 26.88 -54.40
N GLY A 4 -16.22 27.32 -53.46
CA GLY A 4 -15.84 27.58 -52.07
C GLY A 4 -15.75 26.29 -51.26
N ARG A 5 -14.62 25.59 -51.31
CA ARG A 5 -14.33 24.49 -50.38
C ARG A 5 -14.00 25.05 -49.00
N ARG A 6 -14.99 25.07 -48.10
CA ARG A 6 -14.79 25.28 -46.67
C ARG A 6 -13.86 24.19 -46.13
N LYS A 7 -12.66 24.57 -45.71
CA LYS A 7 -11.79 23.74 -44.87
C LYS A 7 -12.51 23.48 -43.56
N VAL A 8 -13.02 22.25 -43.37
CA VAL A 8 -13.50 21.79 -42.08
C VAL A 8 -12.28 21.64 -41.17
N HIS A 9 -12.06 22.59 -40.28
CA HIS A 9 -11.10 22.42 -39.20
C HIS A 9 -11.68 21.39 -38.21
N VAL A 10 -11.22 20.15 -38.32
CA VAL A 10 -11.42 19.14 -37.28
C VAL A 10 -10.58 19.59 -36.10
N VAL A 11 -11.21 20.25 -35.12
CA VAL A 11 -10.59 20.53 -33.83
C VAL A 11 -10.32 19.16 -33.20
N ALA A 12 -9.05 18.79 -33.07
CA ALA A 12 -8.67 17.54 -32.42
C ALA A 12 -9.28 17.53 -31.01
N ARG A 13 -10.12 16.53 -30.72
CA ARG A 13 -10.73 16.37 -29.42
C ARG A 13 -9.62 16.15 -28.38
N MET A 14 -9.64 16.93 -27.31
CA MET A 14 -8.73 16.77 -26.18
C MET A 14 -8.88 15.35 -25.61
N ARG A 15 -7.75 14.70 -25.34
CA ARG A 15 -7.76 13.34 -24.75
C ARG A 15 -8.35 13.40 -23.34
N GLU A 16 -9.14 12.41 -22.96
CA GLU A 16 -9.84 12.31 -21.68
C GLU A 16 -9.33 11.10 -20.89
N ILE A 17 -8.75 11.34 -19.71
CA ILE A 17 -8.30 10.32 -18.77
C ILE A 17 -9.24 10.34 -17.57
N ALA A 18 -9.89 9.21 -17.28
CA ALA A 18 -10.68 9.05 -16.07
C ALA A 18 -9.92 8.23 -15.02
N ILE A 19 -9.87 8.73 -13.79
CA ILE A 19 -9.26 8.06 -12.65
C ILE A 19 -10.38 7.68 -11.68
N VAL A 20 -10.60 6.40 -11.44
CA VAL A 20 -11.67 5.90 -10.56
C VAL A 20 -11.10 5.58 -9.18
N GLY A 21 -11.43 6.40 -8.19
CA GLY A 21 -10.85 6.37 -6.84
C GLY A 21 -9.81 7.47 -6.66
N GLY A 22 -9.86 8.16 -5.52
CA GLY A 22 -9.01 9.31 -5.20
C GLY A 22 -7.93 9.01 -4.16
N GLY A 23 -7.47 7.77 -4.02
CA GLY A 23 -6.42 7.41 -3.05
C GLY A 23 -4.98 7.57 -3.58
N GLY A 24 -4.01 6.98 -2.88
CA GLY A 24 -2.58 7.08 -3.23
C GLY A 24 -2.23 6.72 -4.69
N GLY A 25 -2.91 5.74 -5.30
CA GLY A 25 -2.73 5.42 -6.72
C GLY A 25 -3.09 6.57 -7.68
N ALA A 26 -4.16 7.31 -7.36
CA ALA A 26 -4.53 8.51 -8.11
C ALA A 26 -3.51 9.64 -7.91
N VAL A 27 -2.98 9.78 -6.69
CA VAL A 27 -1.92 10.77 -6.39
C VAL A 27 -0.66 10.48 -7.19
N CYS A 28 -0.21 9.22 -7.24
CA CYS A 28 0.94 8.82 -8.06
C CYS A 28 0.73 9.15 -9.54
N LEU A 29 -0.48 8.87 -10.08
CA LEU A 29 -0.79 9.15 -11.47
C LEU A 29 -0.85 10.66 -11.75
N LEU A 30 -1.46 11.46 -10.86
CA LEU A 30 -1.48 12.92 -10.99
C LEU A 30 -0.07 13.52 -10.94
N ASP A 31 0.78 13.06 -10.01
CA ASP A 31 2.18 13.51 -9.94
C ASP A 31 2.95 13.14 -11.22
N ALA A 32 2.83 11.90 -11.69
CA ALA A 32 3.47 11.44 -12.93
C ALA A 32 3.01 12.23 -14.17
N LEU A 33 1.70 12.48 -14.29
CA LEU A 33 1.16 13.32 -15.37
C LEU A 33 1.67 14.75 -15.25
N SER A 34 1.76 15.32 -14.05
CA SER A 34 2.26 16.70 -13.88
C SER A 34 3.71 16.86 -14.32
N GLN A 35 4.49 15.78 -14.34
CA GLN A 35 5.90 15.78 -14.75
C GLN A 35 6.10 15.42 -16.24
N THR A 36 5.04 15.14 -16.97
CA THR A 36 5.13 14.77 -18.39
C THR A 36 5.35 15.99 -19.30
N SER A 37 5.95 15.76 -20.46
CA SER A 37 5.99 16.71 -21.58
C SER A 37 4.90 16.44 -22.63
N ALA A 38 3.97 15.52 -22.36
CA ALA A 38 2.88 15.21 -23.26
C ALA A 38 1.95 16.42 -23.49
N PRO A 39 1.30 16.51 -24.68
CA PRO A 39 0.33 17.56 -24.97
C PRO A 39 -0.81 17.59 -23.93
N PRO A 40 -1.36 18.78 -23.62
CA PRO A 40 -2.41 18.91 -22.61
C PRO A 40 -3.64 18.05 -22.91
N ALA A 41 -4.13 17.40 -21.87
CA ALA A 41 -5.31 16.56 -21.90
C ALA A 41 -6.24 16.90 -20.73
N ALA A 42 -7.39 16.24 -20.67
CA ALA A 42 -8.30 16.34 -19.55
C ALA A 42 -8.15 15.12 -18.64
N VAL A 43 -8.15 15.35 -17.33
CA VAL A 43 -8.10 14.33 -16.30
C VAL A 43 -9.29 14.53 -15.37
N THR A 44 -10.14 13.53 -15.22
CA THR A 44 -11.26 13.58 -14.28
C THR A 44 -11.10 12.49 -13.22
N VAL A 45 -11.03 12.90 -11.95
CA VAL A 45 -10.99 11.97 -10.80
C VAL A 45 -12.39 11.75 -10.28
N PHE A 46 -12.79 10.50 -10.07
CA PHE A 46 -14.06 10.10 -9.48
C PHE A 46 -13.80 9.58 -8.07
N GLU A 47 -14.23 10.32 -7.05
CA GLU A 47 -14.07 9.92 -5.65
C GLU A 47 -15.27 10.44 -4.84
N PRO A 48 -16.19 9.55 -4.40
CA PRO A 48 -17.38 9.96 -3.66
C PRO A 48 -17.12 10.29 -2.19
N SER A 49 -16.12 9.69 -1.55
CA SER A 49 -15.90 9.79 -0.10
C SER A 49 -15.13 11.04 0.30
N ASP A 50 -15.25 11.48 1.54
CA ASP A 50 -14.43 12.54 2.14
C ASP A 50 -12.93 12.21 2.25
N ARG A 51 -12.52 10.99 1.87
CA ARG A 51 -11.15 10.46 1.99
C ARG A 51 -10.23 10.87 0.84
N LEU A 52 -10.58 11.92 0.12
CA LEU A 52 -9.90 12.37 -1.11
C LEU A 52 -8.38 12.56 -0.89
N TRP A 53 -7.58 12.09 -1.85
CA TRP A 53 -6.12 12.04 -1.91
C TRP A 53 -5.44 11.10 -0.91
N ARG A 54 -5.97 11.02 0.30
CA ARG A 54 -5.42 10.21 1.39
C ARG A 54 -5.78 8.73 1.24
N GLY A 55 -6.98 8.41 0.76
CA GLY A 55 -7.50 7.04 0.74
C GLY A 55 -7.70 6.45 2.15
N ARG A 56 -8.27 5.25 2.27
CA ARG A 56 -8.60 4.65 3.58
C ARG A 56 -7.44 4.58 4.59
N PRO A 57 -6.21 4.16 4.23
CA PRO A 57 -5.17 3.89 5.23
C PRO A 57 -4.48 5.12 5.84
N TYR A 58 -4.63 6.30 5.22
CA TYR A 58 -3.85 7.50 5.55
C TYR A 58 -4.75 8.68 5.95
N GLN A 59 -5.94 8.39 6.48
CA GLN A 59 -6.81 9.41 7.06
C GLN A 59 -6.19 10.01 8.32
N ARG A 60 -6.75 11.14 8.78
CA ARG A 60 -6.43 11.69 10.10
C ARG A 60 -6.88 10.68 11.16
N ASP A 61 -5.99 10.33 12.06
CA ASP A 61 -6.18 9.29 13.08
C ASP A 61 -5.11 9.43 14.17
N ALA A 62 -5.04 8.47 15.11
CA ALA A 62 -4.06 8.44 16.20
C ALA A 62 -2.60 8.33 15.72
N ASP A 63 -1.71 9.11 16.35
CA ASP A 63 -0.27 9.16 16.02
C ASP A 63 0.49 7.86 16.31
N CYS A 64 -0.06 6.99 17.17
CA CYS A 64 0.49 5.65 17.40
C CYS A 64 0.37 4.74 16.17
N ILE A 65 -0.46 5.09 15.19
CA ILE A 65 -0.63 4.34 13.94
C ILE A 65 0.38 4.85 12.92
N VAL A 66 1.51 4.16 12.81
CA VAL A 66 2.64 4.54 11.96
C VAL A 66 2.63 3.84 10.60
N VAL A 67 3.39 4.41 9.65
CA VAL A 67 3.68 3.73 8.38
C VAL A 67 4.59 2.51 8.61
N ASN A 68 4.45 1.48 7.77
CA ASN A 68 5.21 0.23 7.91
C ASN A 68 6.54 0.23 7.16
N LEU A 69 6.86 1.30 6.43
CA LEU A 69 8.12 1.50 5.72
C LEU A 69 8.78 2.77 6.28
N PRO A 70 10.12 2.81 6.34
CA PRO A 70 10.80 4.02 6.76
C PRO A 70 10.57 5.14 5.73
N SER A 71 10.51 6.40 6.17
CA SER A 71 10.26 7.57 5.31
C SER A 71 11.12 7.60 4.04
N ARG A 72 12.41 7.29 4.19
CA ARG A 72 13.41 7.20 3.10
C ARG A 72 13.13 6.15 2.03
N ALA A 73 12.21 5.22 2.28
CA ALA A 73 11.78 4.17 1.36
C ALA A 73 10.33 4.35 0.89
N MET A 74 9.71 5.50 1.18
CA MET A 74 8.34 5.82 0.75
C MET A 74 8.35 7.03 -0.17
N SER A 75 7.69 6.90 -1.32
CA SER A 75 7.51 8.01 -2.26
C SER A 75 6.29 7.75 -3.14
N VAL A 76 5.64 8.82 -3.60
CA VAL A 76 4.67 8.76 -4.70
C VAL A 76 5.26 9.26 -6.01
N ARG A 77 6.47 9.82 -5.96
CA ARG A 77 7.16 10.39 -7.12
C ARG A 77 8.02 9.34 -7.80
N GLY A 78 7.66 9.02 -9.03
CA GLY A 78 8.45 8.12 -9.88
C GLY A 78 9.87 8.64 -10.07
N GLY A 79 10.87 7.75 -9.93
CA GLY A 79 12.29 8.10 -10.07
C GLY A 79 12.90 8.82 -8.86
N ASP A 80 12.13 9.11 -7.80
CA ASP A 80 12.60 9.88 -6.65
C ASP A 80 12.18 9.22 -5.32
N PRO A 81 12.94 8.21 -4.85
CA PRO A 81 12.58 7.42 -3.67
C PRO A 81 12.64 8.21 -2.36
N ARG A 82 13.29 9.39 -2.34
CA ARG A 82 13.43 10.23 -1.13
C ARG A 82 12.47 11.43 -1.10
N HIS A 83 11.46 11.46 -1.97
CA HIS A 83 10.56 12.62 -2.05
C HIS A 83 9.78 12.88 -0.75
N PHE A 84 9.23 11.84 -0.12
CA PHE A 84 8.55 11.99 1.18
C PHE A 84 9.49 12.39 2.30
N ASP A 85 10.67 11.78 2.34
CA ASP A 85 11.73 12.08 3.32
C ASP A 85 12.16 13.55 3.28
N ARG A 86 12.37 14.09 2.07
CA ARG A 86 12.65 15.52 1.89
C ARG A 86 11.47 16.41 2.28
N TRP A 87 10.24 16.00 1.94
CA TRP A 87 9.04 16.73 2.36
C TRP A 87 8.92 16.82 3.89
N LEU A 88 9.29 15.77 4.63
CA LEU A 88 9.35 15.81 6.10
C LEU A 88 10.46 16.76 6.60
N ALA A 89 11.64 16.71 5.98
CA ALA A 89 12.77 17.56 6.32
C ALA A 89 12.47 19.05 6.11
N ASP A 90 11.83 19.41 4.99
CA ASP A 90 11.43 20.79 4.67
C ASP A 90 10.44 21.35 5.70
N ARG A 91 9.61 20.48 6.28
CA ARG A 91 8.67 20.82 7.34
C ARG A 91 9.30 20.81 8.73
N ARG A 92 10.58 20.45 8.85
CA ARG A 92 11.28 20.25 10.13
C ARG A 92 10.52 19.30 11.06
N TRP A 93 9.87 18.27 10.49
CA TRP A 93 9.16 17.29 11.31
C TRP A 93 10.15 16.56 12.23
N GLN A 94 9.74 16.39 13.48
CA GLN A 94 10.46 15.59 14.46
C GLN A 94 9.49 14.58 15.09
N PRO A 95 9.99 13.45 15.61
CA PRO A 95 9.15 12.33 16.03
C PRO A 95 8.35 12.59 17.32
N GLY A 96 8.45 13.78 17.92
CA GLY A 96 7.80 14.12 19.18
C GLY A 96 8.08 13.10 20.29
N ASP A 97 7.04 12.83 21.10
CA ASP A 97 7.02 11.89 22.23
C ASP A 97 6.91 10.42 21.79
N LEU A 98 6.86 10.12 20.48
CA LEU A 98 6.84 8.74 19.98
C LEU A 98 8.14 7.97 20.32
N ARG A 99 9.15 8.65 20.87
CA ARG A 99 10.40 8.07 21.39
C ARG A 99 10.17 7.01 22.47
N ASP A 100 9.04 7.07 23.18
CA ASP A 100 8.69 6.11 24.23
C ASP A 100 8.27 4.72 23.70
N LEU A 101 8.09 4.58 22.37
CA LEU A 101 7.78 3.29 21.73
C LEU A 101 8.99 2.35 21.58
N GLY A 102 10.16 2.71 22.11
CA GLY A 102 11.32 1.82 22.28
C GLY A 102 12.62 2.32 21.63
N PRO A 103 13.73 1.56 21.77
CA PRO A 103 15.08 2.00 21.42
C PRO A 103 15.37 2.07 19.90
N TYR A 104 14.38 1.77 19.06
CA TYR A 104 14.53 1.67 17.62
C TYR A 104 13.98 2.93 16.96
N ASP A 105 14.73 3.49 15.99
CA ASP A 105 14.52 4.81 15.38
C ASP A 105 13.06 5.09 14.94
N VAL A 106 12.25 5.56 15.89
CA VAL A 106 10.83 5.91 15.67
C VAL A 106 10.73 7.09 14.70
N ALA A 107 11.81 7.88 14.56
CA ALA A 107 11.89 8.93 13.55
C ALA A 107 11.78 8.40 12.12
N ALA A 108 12.18 7.15 11.89
CA ALA A 108 12.07 6.56 10.57
C ALA A 108 10.62 6.27 10.17
N PHE A 109 9.68 6.12 11.11
CA PHE A 109 8.31 5.64 10.86
C PHE A 109 7.27 6.67 11.28
N PRO A 110 7.02 7.72 10.48
CA PRO A 110 6.03 8.74 10.81
C PRO A 110 4.60 8.21 10.91
N PRO A 111 3.69 8.92 11.62
CA PRO A 111 2.27 8.60 11.62
C PRO A 111 1.68 8.48 10.21
N ARG A 112 0.73 7.56 10.02
CA ARG A 112 0.02 7.38 8.72
C ARG A 112 -0.71 8.65 8.29
N ALA A 113 -1.26 9.40 9.26
CA ALA A 113 -1.94 10.67 9.01
C ALA A 113 -1.00 11.71 8.36
N LEU A 114 0.28 11.70 8.73
CA LEU A 114 1.31 12.59 8.17
C LEU A 114 1.68 12.19 6.73
N PHE A 115 1.78 10.89 6.45
CA PHE A 115 1.90 10.42 5.06
C PHE A 115 0.67 10.81 4.23
N GLY A 116 -0.52 10.78 4.83
CA GLY A 116 -1.75 11.29 4.20
C GLY A 116 -1.69 12.78 3.84
N GLU A 117 -1.10 13.62 4.69
CA GLU A 117 -0.90 15.04 4.40
C GLU A 117 0.09 15.25 3.24
N TYR A 118 1.14 14.43 3.19
CA TYR A 118 2.04 14.39 2.05
C TYR A 118 1.30 14.03 0.74
N LEU A 119 0.46 12.99 0.75
CA LEU A 119 -0.35 12.61 -0.42
C LEU A 119 -1.24 13.76 -0.90
N GLU A 120 -1.92 14.43 0.02
CA GLU A 120 -2.78 15.58 -0.27
C GLU A 120 -1.99 16.75 -0.86
N THR A 121 -0.80 17.01 -0.32
CA THR A 121 0.10 18.07 -0.81
C THR A 121 0.59 17.78 -2.22
N VAL A 122 1.02 16.54 -2.50
CA VAL A 122 1.46 16.13 -3.84
C VAL A 122 0.31 16.21 -4.83
N ALA A 123 -0.89 15.75 -4.47
CA ALA A 123 -2.06 15.84 -5.33
C ALA A 123 -2.38 17.31 -5.67
N ARG A 124 -2.35 18.21 -4.68
CA ARG A 124 -2.61 19.64 -4.88
C ARG A 124 -1.59 20.28 -5.83
N HIS A 125 -0.30 20.02 -5.63
CA HIS A 125 0.76 20.53 -6.50
C HIS A 125 0.67 19.95 -7.92
N GLY A 126 0.43 18.65 -8.06
CA GLY A 126 0.29 17.99 -9.35
C GLY A 126 -0.88 18.57 -10.15
N ARG A 127 -2.03 18.81 -9.49
CA ARG A 127 -3.20 19.46 -10.11
C ARG A 127 -2.89 20.89 -10.56
N ALA A 128 -2.31 21.72 -9.70
CA ALA A 128 -1.96 23.09 -10.03
C ALA A 128 -1.00 23.16 -11.23
N ARG A 129 0.04 22.31 -11.25
CA ARG A 129 1.00 22.23 -12.35
C ARG A 129 0.36 21.76 -13.66
N LEU A 130 -0.56 20.79 -13.60
CA LEU A 130 -1.31 20.36 -14.78
C LEU A 130 -2.15 21.52 -15.35
N ASP A 131 -2.88 22.24 -14.50
CA ASP A 131 -3.68 23.39 -14.90
C ASP A 131 -2.80 24.51 -15.51
N GLU A 132 -1.63 24.81 -14.93
CA GLU A 132 -0.62 25.74 -15.48
C GLU A 132 -0.11 25.32 -16.86
N CYS A 133 0.03 24.01 -17.09
CA CYS A 133 0.39 23.44 -18.38
C CYS A 133 -0.80 23.32 -19.36
N GLY A 134 -1.97 23.89 -19.03
CA GLY A 134 -3.14 23.91 -19.91
C GLY A 134 -3.97 22.61 -19.94
N TRP A 135 -3.72 21.70 -19.00
CA TRP A 135 -4.59 20.53 -18.81
C TRP A 135 -5.91 20.95 -18.18
N ARG A 136 -6.95 20.14 -18.36
CA ARG A 136 -8.23 20.31 -17.66
C ARG A 136 -8.35 19.29 -16.55
N VAL A 137 -8.25 19.70 -15.29
CA VAL A 137 -8.36 18.76 -14.17
C VAL A 137 -9.71 18.89 -13.46
N GLY A 138 -10.54 17.84 -13.58
CA GLY A 138 -11.87 17.73 -12.98
C GLY A 138 -11.92 16.78 -11.78
N LEU A 139 -12.89 17.01 -10.90
CA LEU A 139 -13.24 16.12 -9.79
C LEU A 139 -14.74 15.88 -9.80
N VAL A 140 -15.15 14.62 -9.81
CA VAL A 140 -16.54 14.17 -9.72
C VAL A 140 -16.72 13.46 -8.38
N ARG A 141 -17.61 14.00 -7.54
CA ARG A 141 -17.94 13.49 -6.20
C ARG A 141 -19.04 12.43 -6.25
N GLU A 142 -18.90 11.46 -7.15
CA GLU A 142 -19.89 10.39 -7.37
C GLU A 142 -19.19 9.05 -7.52
N ARG A 143 -19.86 7.98 -7.06
CA ARG A 143 -19.37 6.61 -7.25
C ARG A 143 -19.56 6.18 -8.71
N VAL A 144 -18.51 5.66 -9.33
CA VAL A 144 -18.63 4.91 -10.59
C VAL A 144 -19.14 3.51 -10.28
N VAL A 145 -20.27 3.12 -10.88
CA VAL A 145 -20.91 1.82 -10.66
C VAL A 145 -20.74 0.87 -11.84
N HIS A 146 -20.40 1.40 -13.02
CA HIS A 146 -20.18 0.61 -14.22
C HIS A 146 -19.09 1.22 -15.11
N ALA A 147 -18.26 0.38 -15.71
CA ALA A 147 -17.28 0.74 -16.71
C ALA A 147 -17.34 -0.28 -17.85
N ALA A 148 -17.56 0.19 -19.08
CA ALA A 148 -17.62 -0.65 -20.26
C ALA A 148 -16.71 -0.11 -21.37
N PRO A 149 -16.06 -0.97 -22.16
CA PRO A 149 -15.40 -0.55 -23.39
C PRO A 149 -16.40 0.15 -24.33
N GLY A 150 -15.94 1.20 -25.00
CA GLY A 150 -16.71 1.91 -26.02
C GLY A 150 -15.82 2.22 -27.22
N ALA A 151 -16.42 2.76 -28.30
CA ALA A 151 -15.65 3.16 -29.48
C ALA A 151 -14.56 4.18 -29.10
N GLY A 152 -13.29 3.78 -29.21
CA GLY A 152 -12.12 4.63 -28.92
C GLY A 152 -11.72 4.78 -27.45
N GLY A 153 -12.37 4.08 -26.51
CA GLY A 153 -12.09 4.24 -25.08
C GLY A 153 -13.04 3.44 -24.19
N ALA A 154 -13.54 4.07 -23.14
CA ALA A 154 -14.53 3.48 -22.23
C ALA A 154 -15.59 4.49 -21.80
N VAL A 155 -16.74 3.97 -21.36
CA VAL A 155 -17.83 4.74 -20.78
C VAL A 155 -17.98 4.35 -19.32
N LEU A 156 -17.87 5.34 -18.44
CA LEU A 156 -18.15 5.22 -17.01
C LEU A 156 -19.59 5.66 -16.76
N THR A 157 -20.31 4.93 -15.92
CA THR A 157 -21.63 5.33 -15.41
C THR A 157 -21.54 5.54 -13.91
N THR A 158 -21.97 6.70 -13.43
CA THR A 158 -22.02 7.01 -11.99
C THR A 158 -23.30 6.47 -11.36
N GLU A 159 -23.36 6.43 -10.04
CA GLU A 159 -24.55 6.00 -9.28
C GLU A 159 -25.80 6.86 -9.56
N ARG A 160 -25.62 8.06 -10.10
CA ARG A 160 -26.72 8.93 -10.55
C ARG A 160 -27.16 8.67 -12.00
N GLY A 161 -26.55 7.70 -12.68
CA GLY A 161 -26.80 7.39 -14.08
C GLY A 161 -26.07 8.29 -15.07
N THR A 162 -25.28 9.27 -14.60
CA THR A 162 -24.48 10.14 -15.47
C THR A 162 -23.41 9.34 -16.19
N ARG A 163 -23.28 9.56 -17.51
CA ARG A 163 -22.31 8.86 -18.36
C ARG A 163 -21.13 9.76 -18.71
N HIS A 164 -19.93 9.27 -18.47
CA HIS A 164 -18.67 9.94 -18.79
C HIS A 164 -17.89 9.11 -19.81
N ARG A 165 -17.47 9.72 -20.92
CA ARG A 165 -16.59 9.07 -21.91
C ARG A 165 -15.14 9.43 -21.61
N ALA A 166 -14.26 8.43 -21.59
CA ALA A 166 -12.82 8.63 -21.45
C ALA A 166 -12.07 7.77 -22.46
N ASP A 167 -10.96 8.27 -22.99
CA ASP A 167 -10.07 7.51 -23.86
C ASP A 167 -9.27 6.48 -23.06
N ARG A 168 -8.96 6.79 -21.80
CA ARG A 168 -8.30 5.89 -20.84
C ARG A 168 -9.00 5.94 -19.49
N VAL A 169 -9.16 4.77 -18.88
CA VAL A 169 -9.68 4.62 -17.52
C VAL A 169 -8.61 3.94 -16.68
N VAL A 170 -8.27 4.56 -15.55
CA VAL A 170 -7.35 3.98 -14.56
C VAL A 170 -8.15 3.69 -13.30
N LEU A 171 -8.14 2.43 -12.86
CA LEU A 171 -8.82 2.00 -11.65
C LEU A 171 -7.88 2.15 -10.44
N CYS A 172 -8.18 3.12 -9.60
CA CYS A 172 -7.48 3.43 -8.34
C CYS A 172 -8.39 3.19 -7.12
N THR A 173 -9.22 2.15 -7.17
CA THR A 173 -10.31 1.88 -6.20
C THR A 173 -9.83 1.32 -4.86
N GLY A 174 -8.57 0.88 -4.77
CA GLY A 174 -8.03 0.23 -3.57
C GLY A 174 -8.69 -1.12 -3.25
N ALA A 175 -8.44 -1.63 -2.05
CA ALA A 175 -8.88 -2.96 -1.60
C ALA A 175 -10.32 -3.00 -1.02
N GLY A 176 -11.06 -1.89 -1.06
CA GLY A 176 -12.40 -1.77 -0.46
C GLY A 176 -12.38 -1.66 1.07
N GLY A 177 -13.56 -1.87 1.68
CA GLY A 177 -13.76 -1.87 3.13
C GLY A 177 -13.64 -3.28 3.73
N PRO A 178 -13.58 -3.39 5.06
CA PRO A 178 -13.55 -4.69 5.74
C PRO A 178 -14.82 -5.48 5.45
N HIS A 179 -14.65 -6.78 5.19
CA HIS A 179 -15.73 -7.72 4.93
C HIS A 179 -16.14 -8.41 6.23
N ASP A 180 -17.44 -8.42 6.54
CA ASP A 180 -17.98 -9.22 7.64
C ASP A 180 -18.20 -10.66 7.18
N GLY A 181 -17.13 -11.47 7.27
CA GLY A 181 -17.16 -12.88 6.85
C GLY A 181 -17.92 -13.81 7.80
N PHE A 182 -18.26 -13.33 8.99
CA PHE A 182 -18.85 -14.13 10.07
C PHE A 182 -20.30 -13.73 10.35
N GLY A 183 -20.82 -12.68 9.71
CA GLY A 183 -22.17 -12.18 9.95
C GLY A 183 -22.34 -11.64 11.37
N LEU A 184 -21.29 -11.02 11.92
CA LEU A 184 -21.29 -10.48 13.27
C LEU A 184 -22.04 -9.15 13.39
N ARG A 185 -22.36 -8.52 12.25
CA ARG A 185 -23.31 -7.41 12.22
C ARG A 185 -24.69 -7.92 12.63
N GLY A 186 -25.17 -7.46 13.77
CA GLY A 186 -26.46 -7.82 14.32
C GLY A 186 -26.99 -6.76 15.28
N PRO A 187 -28.15 -7.02 15.91
CA PRO A 187 -28.73 -6.11 16.90
C PRO A 187 -27.91 -6.04 18.19
N GLU A 188 -27.09 -7.06 18.46
CA GLU A 188 -26.23 -7.10 19.64
C GLU A 188 -25.08 -6.08 19.53
N PRO A 189 -24.87 -5.24 20.56
CA PRO A 189 -23.76 -4.31 20.59
C PRO A 189 -22.41 -5.06 20.77
N GLY A 190 -21.32 -4.40 20.40
CA GLY A 190 -19.95 -4.87 20.68
C GLY A 190 -19.13 -5.32 19.47
N PHE A 191 -19.75 -5.49 18.29
CA PHE A 191 -18.99 -5.71 17.05
C PHE A 191 -18.63 -4.39 16.36
N VAL A 192 -17.33 -4.14 16.21
CA VAL A 192 -16.79 -3.00 15.45
C VAL A 192 -16.31 -3.50 14.08
N PRO A 193 -17.04 -3.21 12.98
CA PRO A 193 -16.73 -3.76 11.66
C PRO A 193 -15.51 -3.10 10.98
N ASP A 194 -15.31 -1.79 11.17
CA ASP A 194 -14.14 -1.06 10.70
C ASP A 194 -13.56 -0.29 11.88
N PRO A 195 -12.32 -0.59 12.34
CA PRO A 195 -11.75 0.08 13.50
C PRO A 195 -11.29 1.51 13.21
N TYR A 196 -11.26 1.95 11.94
CA TYR A 196 -10.78 3.28 11.58
C TYR A 196 -11.91 4.32 11.46
N PRO A 197 -11.68 5.57 11.91
CA PRO A 197 -10.49 6.03 12.62
C PRO A 197 -10.43 5.46 14.04
N VAL A 198 -9.28 4.91 14.45
CA VAL A 198 -9.12 4.22 15.74
C VAL A 198 -9.27 5.19 16.92
N SER A 199 -8.91 6.47 16.72
CA SER A 199 -9.06 7.51 17.73
C SER A 199 -10.51 7.76 18.15
N GLU A 200 -11.47 7.50 17.26
CA GLU A 200 -12.90 7.71 17.54
C GLU A 200 -13.58 6.37 17.83
N THR A 201 -13.32 5.37 16.99
CA THR A 201 -14.06 4.10 17.00
C THR A 201 -13.75 3.28 18.26
N LEU A 202 -12.53 3.37 18.78
CA LEU A 202 -12.11 2.62 19.98
C LEU A 202 -12.26 3.42 21.27
N ALA A 203 -12.59 4.71 21.20
CA ALA A 203 -12.70 5.58 22.38
C ALA A 203 -13.84 5.17 23.33
N GLY A 204 -14.85 4.45 22.84
CA GLY A 204 -15.98 3.96 23.63
C GLY A 204 -15.74 2.62 24.34
N ILE A 205 -14.56 2.00 24.18
CA ILE A 205 -14.23 0.73 24.84
C ILE A 205 -13.72 1.02 26.25
N ASP A 206 -14.30 0.37 27.27
CA ASP A 206 -13.87 0.59 28.65
C ASP A 206 -12.40 0.15 28.84
N PRO A 207 -11.58 0.88 29.61
CA PRO A 207 -10.20 0.49 29.86
C PRO A 207 -10.03 -0.93 30.45
N HIS A 208 -11.05 -1.53 31.05
CA HIS A 208 -10.98 -2.86 31.66
C HIS A 208 -11.76 -3.94 30.91
N ASP A 209 -12.41 -3.60 29.79
CA ASP A 209 -13.14 -4.57 28.97
C ASP A 209 -12.24 -5.69 28.46
N THR A 210 -12.84 -6.87 28.22
CA THR A 210 -12.17 -7.91 27.45
C THR A 210 -12.44 -7.69 25.96
N VAL A 211 -11.38 -7.49 25.18
CA VAL A 211 -11.48 -7.17 23.75
C VAL A 211 -10.99 -8.35 22.91
N ALA A 212 -11.78 -8.75 21.92
CA ALA A 212 -11.38 -9.71 20.90
C ALA A 212 -11.15 -9.01 19.55
N VAL A 213 -9.94 -9.12 19.01
CA VAL A 213 -9.56 -8.58 17.70
C VAL A 213 -9.54 -9.72 16.68
N LEU A 214 -10.42 -9.63 15.68
CA LEU A 214 -10.54 -10.65 14.63
C LEU A 214 -9.49 -10.43 13.54
N GLY A 215 -8.38 -11.12 13.67
CA GLY A 215 -7.24 -11.11 12.76
C GLY A 215 -5.93 -10.90 13.49
N THR A 216 -4.82 -11.24 12.80
CA THR A 216 -3.45 -11.01 13.27
C THR A 216 -2.62 -10.26 12.22
N GLY A 217 -3.28 -9.45 11.38
CA GLY A 217 -2.61 -8.61 10.38
C GLY A 217 -2.23 -7.24 10.93
N LEU A 218 -1.67 -6.37 10.07
CA LEU A 218 -1.25 -5.01 10.45
C LEU A 218 -2.40 -4.18 11.04
N THR A 219 -3.63 -4.31 10.53
CA THR A 219 -4.81 -3.65 11.13
C THR A 219 -5.11 -4.13 12.54
N ALA A 220 -4.89 -5.40 12.87
CA ALA A 220 -5.09 -5.90 14.22
C ALA A 220 -4.02 -5.34 15.17
N VAL A 221 -2.79 -5.20 14.68
CA VAL A 221 -1.71 -4.53 15.42
C VAL A 221 -2.04 -3.06 15.67
N ASP A 222 -2.57 -2.35 14.67
CA ASP A 222 -3.01 -0.96 14.81
C ASP A 222 -4.08 -0.81 15.93
N VAL A 223 -5.05 -1.74 16.00
CA VAL A 223 -6.06 -1.77 17.08
C VAL A 223 -5.41 -1.97 18.45
N VAL A 224 -4.48 -2.92 18.59
CA VAL A 224 -3.77 -3.16 19.86
C VAL A 224 -2.99 -1.92 20.30
N LEU A 225 -2.28 -1.27 19.38
CA LEU A 225 -1.54 -0.04 19.67
C LEU A 225 -2.47 1.08 20.13
N ALA A 226 -3.60 1.27 19.44
CA ALA A 226 -4.56 2.31 19.78
C ALA A 226 -5.22 2.08 21.14
N LEU A 227 -5.62 0.84 21.46
CA LEU A 227 -6.15 0.48 22.78
C LEU A 227 -5.13 0.78 23.89
N ARG A 228 -3.86 0.38 23.68
CA ARG A 228 -2.78 0.64 24.64
C ARG A 228 -2.52 2.15 24.81
N ALA A 229 -2.47 2.90 23.72
CA ALA A 229 -2.30 4.35 23.74
C ALA A 229 -3.49 5.05 24.44
N GLY A 230 -4.70 4.52 24.29
CA GLY A 230 -5.90 4.95 25.00
C GLY A 230 -5.99 4.52 26.47
N GLY A 231 -4.97 3.82 26.99
CA GLY A 231 -4.90 3.43 28.41
C GLY A 231 -5.62 2.12 28.75
N HIS A 232 -6.03 1.33 27.76
CA HIS A 232 -6.69 0.05 27.99
C HIS A 232 -5.77 -0.95 28.71
N ARG A 233 -6.29 -1.52 29.80
CA ARG A 233 -5.65 -2.46 30.73
C ARG A 233 -6.32 -3.83 30.77
N GLY A 234 -7.50 -3.97 30.19
CA GLY A 234 -8.20 -5.24 30.06
C GLY A 234 -7.50 -6.23 29.13
N PRO A 235 -7.91 -7.51 29.14
CA PRO A 235 -7.35 -8.53 28.26
C PRO A 235 -7.67 -8.26 26.79
N VAL A 236 -6.67 -8.33 25.92
CA VAL A 236 -6.83 -8.23 24.46
C VAL A 236 -6.44 -9.56 23.80
N TYR A 237 -7.40 -10.21 23.14
CA TYR A 237 -7.20 -11.47 22.44
C TYR A 237 -7.19 -11.25 20.93
N MET A 238 -6.11 -11.64 20.25
CA MET A 238 -6.04 -11.63 18.79
C MET A 238 -6.38 -13.01 18.23
N LEU A 239 -7.44 -13.10 17.42
CA LEU A 239 -7.97 -14.36 16.93
C LEU A 239 -7.75 -14.48 15.42
N SER A 240 -7.03 -15.50 14.95
CA SER A 240 -6.88 -15.75 13.52
C SER A 240 -6.73 -17.24 13.20
N ARG A 241 -7.02 -17.61 11.95
CA ARG A 241 -6.96 -19.01 11.46
C ARG A 241 -5.57 -19.66 11.58
N HIS A 242 -4.50 -18.85 11.62
CA HIS A 242 -3.13 -19.34 11.54
C HIS A 242 -2.23 -18.84 12.68
N GLY A 243 -2.69 -17.89 13.51
CA GLY A 243 -1.87 -17.31 14.58
C GLY A 243 -0.66 -16.47 14.11
N VAL A 244 -0.50 -16.23 12.80
CA VAL A 244 0.69 -15.56 12.26
C VAL A 244 0.56 -14.04 12.39
N LEU A 245 1.47 -13.40 13.13
CA LEU A 245 1.66 -11.94 13.17
C LEU A 245 2.52 -11.45 11.99
N PRO A 246 2.47 -10.15 11.63
CA PRO A 246 3.45 -9.56 10.74
C PRO A 246 4.86 -9.76 11.31
N ALA A 247 5.86 -9.96 10.46
CA ALA A 247 7.24 -10.06 10.94
C ALA A 247 7.72 -8.71 11.46
N VAL A 248 8.82 -8.71 12.21
CA VAL A 248 9.49 -7.48 12.65
C VAL A 248 10.42 -6.97 11.56
N ARG A 249 10.34 -5.67 11.26
CA ARG A 249 11.20 -5.05 10.26
C ARG A 249 12.63 -4.95 10.80
N GLN A 250 13.56 -5.50 10.04
CA GLN A 250 15.00 -5.35 10.31
C GLN A 250 15.52 -4.00 9.80
N GLN A 251 16.70 -3.60 10.27
CA GLN A 251 17.35 -2.38 9.82
C GLN A 251 17.54 -2.39 8.30
N PRO A 252 17.05 -1.38 7.56
CA PRO A 252 17.12 -1.37 6.11
C PRO A 252 18.57 -1.35 5.63
N VAL A 253 18.81 -2.07 4.55
CA VAL A 253 20.11 -2.18 3.89
C VAL A 253 20.02 -1.56 2.51
N ILE A 254 21.16 -1.12 1.97
CA ILE A 254 21.23 -0.70 0.57
C ILE A 254 21.61 -1.96 -0.21
N HIS A 255 20.64 -2.53 -0.93
CA HIS A 255 20.87 -3.67 -1.80
C HIS A 255 20.36 -3.37 -3.20
N THR A 256 21.22 -3.53 -4.20
CA THR A 256 20.85 -3.42 -5.61
C THR A 256 20.70 -4.83 -6.16
N LEU A 257 19.48 -5.16 -6.61
CA LEU A 257 19.19 -6.45 -7.22
C LEU A 257 19.98 -6.60 -8.52
N ARG A 258 20.67 -7.73 -8.67
CA ARG A 258 21.50 -8.04 -9.85
C ARG A 258 20.87 -9.10 -10.74
N HIS A 259 20.26 -10.08 -10.10
CA HIS A 259 19.68 -11.26 -10.69
C HIS A 259 18.15 -11.15 -10.71
N PHE A 260 17.53 -10.67 -9.63
CA PHE A 260 16.07 -10.51 -9.54
C PHE A 260 15.62 -9.18 -10.16
N THR A 261 15.62 -9.07 -11.49
CA THR A 261 15.29 -7.83 -12.21
C THR A 261 14.17 -8.02 -13.24
N PRO A 262 13.37 -6.98 -13.55
CA PRO A 262 12.30 -7.08 -14.55
C PRO A 262 12.81 -7.57 -15.91
N ASP A 263 13.92 -6.99 -16.40
CA ASP A 263 14.52 -7.35 -17.69
C ASP A 263 14.88 -8.83 -17.78
N ARG A 264 15.42 -9.40 -16.69
CA ARG A 264 15.75 -10.82 -16.66
C ARG A 264 14.50 -11.68 -16.75
N PHE A 265 13.45 -11.35 -16.00
CA PHE A 265 12.20 -12.11 -16.05
C PHE A 265 11.50 -11.99 -17.41
N HIS A 266 11.55 -10.83 -18.05
CA HIS A 266 11.08 -10.68 -19.42
C HIS A 266 11.91 -11.53 -20.40
N ALA A 267 13.23 -11.56 -20.28
CA ALA A 267 14.09 -12.42 -21.09
C ALA A 267 13.79 -13.91 -20.86
N LEU A 268 13.64 -14.34 -19.61
CA LEU A 268 13.29 -15.72 -19.24
C LEU A 268 11.91 -16.12 -19.75
N SER A 269 10.96 -15.18 -19.77
CA SER A 269 9.62 -15.46 -20.30
C SER A 269 9.66 -15.81 -21.79
N GLY A 270 10.57 -15.22 -22.56
CA GLY A 270 10.61 -15.37 -24.02
C GLY A 270 9.29 -14.99 -24.71
N GLY A 271 8.45 -14.16 -24.09
CA GLY A 271 7.08 -13.84 -24.52
C GLY A 271 5.99 -14.82 -24.03
N GLY A 272 6.37 -15.83 -23.26
CA GLY A 272 5.48 -16.79 -22.58
C GLY A 272 5.36 -16.55 -21.08
N GLU A 273 5.19 -17.62 -20.31
CA GLU A 273 5.04 -17.58 -18.85
C GLU A 273 6.35 -17.95 -18.12
N VAL A 274 6.53 -17.42 -16.91
CA VAL A 274 7.62 -17.78 -16.00
C VAL A 274 7.05 -18.56 -14.82
N GLY A 275 7.42 -19.84 -14.70
CA GLY A 275 6.95 -20.70 -13.60
C GLY A 275 7.50 -20.28 -12.23
N PHE A 276 6.78 -20.63 -11.16
CA PHE A 276 7.19 -20.31 -9.79
C PHE A 276 8.57 -20.84 -9.41
N ASP A 277 8.91 -22.06 -9.83
CA ASP A 277 10.24 -22.65 -9.57
C ASP A 277 11.37 -21.81 -10.17
N GLU A 278 11.12 -21.19 -11.32
CA GLU A 278 12.08 -20.31 -11.98
C GLU A 278 12.25 -18.99 -11.21
N VAL A 279 11.16 -18.45 -10.67
CA VAL A 279 11.20 -17.29 -9.76
C VAL A 279 12.01 -17.61 -8.50
N VAL A 280 11.80 -18.78 -7.90
CA VAL A 280 12.57 -19.24 -6.74
C VAL A 280 14.04 -19.48 -7.10
N ARG A 281 14.32 -20.02 -8.28
CA ARG A 281 15.69 -20.22 -8.78
C ARG A 281 16.44 -18.90 -8.90
N VAL A 282 15.81 -17.88 -9.49
CA VAL A 282 16.40 -16.53 -9.61
C VAL A 282 16.58 -15.87 -8.23
N LEU A 283 15.63 -16.04 -7.31
CA LEU A 283 15.78 -15.55 -5.93
C LEU A 283 16.94 -16.24 -5.21
N ARG A 284 17.09 -17.55 -5.36
CA ARG A 284 18.22 -18.32 -4.79
C ARG A 284 19.54 -17.81 -5.34
N GLU A 285 19.63 -17.56 -6.64
CA GLU A 285 20.81 -16.98 -7.29
C GLU A 285 21.14 -15.59 -6.75
N GLU A 286 20.13 -14.72 -6.57
CA GLU A 286 20.29 -13.40 -5.95
C GLU A 286 20.88 -13.51 -4.53
N LEU A 287 20.28 -14.35 -3.67
CA LEU A 287 20.75 -14.54 -2.31
C LEU A 287 22.18 -15.10 -2.25
N THR A 288 22.48 -16.13 -3.05
CA THR A 288 23.82 -16.72 -3.12
C THR A 288 24.85 -15.72 -3.61
N SER A 289 24.53 -14.88 -4.60
CA SER A 289 25.42 -13.82 -5.08
C SER A 289 25.72 -12.75 -4.01
N ALA A 290 24.81 -12.56 -3.06
CA ALA A 290 24.95 -11.67 -1.92
C ALA A 290 25.55 -12.36 -0.68
N GLY A 291 26.06 -13.58 -0.83
CA GLY A 291 26.65 -14.37 0.26
C GLY A 291 25.65 -14.82 1.32
N GLN A 292 24.36 -14.89 0.98
CA GLN A 292 23.29 -15.33 1.89
C GLN A 292 22.86 -16.76 1.56
N ASP A 293 22.56 -17.54 2.60
CA ASP A 293 22.04 -18.90 2.43
C ASP A 293 20.51 -18.87 2.27
N PHE A 294 20.02 -19.50 1.20
CA PHE A 294 18.58 -19.63 0.98
C PHE A 294 17.91 -20.51 2.05
N ALA A 295 18.64 -21.44 2.68
CA ALA A 295 18.11 -22.30 3.74
C ALA A 295 17.68 -21.51 4.98
N GLU A 296 18.31 -20.37 5.26
CA GLU A 296 17.90 -19.48 6.36
C GLU A 296 16.55 -18.82 6.06
N LEU A 297 16.30 -18.47 4.79
CA LEU A 297 15.00 -17.98 4.38
C LEU A 297 13.94 -19.09 4.45
N GLU A 298 14.23 -20.30 3.96
CA GLU A 298 13.33 -21.45 4.08
C GLU A 298 12.97 -21.73 5.55
N THR A 299 13.95 -21.58 6.45
CA THR A 299 13.73 -21.71 7.89
C THR A 299 12.75 -20.66 8.42
N GLU A 300 12.85 -19.39 8.02
CA GLU A 300 11.87 -18.36 8.40
C GLU A 300 10.44 -18.68 7.91
N PHE A 301 10.30 -19.28 6.73
CA PHE A 301 9.00 -19.76 6.24
C PHE A 301 8.47 -20.93 7.08
N ALA A 302 9.34 -21.87 7.48
CA ALA A 302 8.95 -22.99 8.35
C ALA A 302 8.53 -22.53 9.76
N LEU A 303 9.21 -21.51 10.29
CA LEU A 303 8.97 -20.95 11.62
C LEU A 303 7.71 -20.08 11.72
N LEU A 304 6.92 -19.92 10.64
CA LEU A 304 5.61 -19.27 10.72
C LEU A 304 4.62 -20.01 11.64
N ARG A 305 4.88 -21.29 11.95
CA ARG A 305 4.08 -22.10 12.88
C ARG A 305 4.61 -22.06 14.32
N GLU A 306 5.71 -21.36 14.58
CA GLU A 306 6.21 -21.12 15.94
C GLU A 306 5.16 -20.36 16.76
N ASP A 307 5.22 -20.50 18.09
CA ASP A 307 4.46 -19.65 19.00
C ASP A 307 4.63 -18.17 18.62
N PRO A 308 3.53 -17.41 18.40
CA PRO A 308 3.63 -16.06 17.84
C PRO A 308 4.42 -15.09 18.72
N VAL A 309 4.33 -15.22 20.04
CA VAL A 309 5.06 -14.36 20.99
C VAL A 309 6.55 -14.71 20.98
N ARG A 310 6.90 -15.99 20.97
CA ARG A 310 8.29 -16.46 20.83
C ARG A 310 8.91 -15.98 19.53
N ARG A 311 8.20 -16.14 18.40
CA ARG A 311 8.66 -15.66 17.09
C ARG A 311 8.88 -14.15 17.09
N LEU A 312 7.96 -13.40 17.68
CA LEU A 312 8.04 -11.93 17.77
C LEU A 312 9.26 -11.47 18.58
N ARG A 313 9.51 -12.08 19.74
CA ARG A 313 10.69 -11.79 20.58
C ARG A 313 11.99 -12.11 19.86
N ARG A 314 12.09 -13.28 19.23
CA ARG A 314 13.25 -13.67 18.42
C ARG A 314 13.51 -12.67 17.28
N GLN A 315 12.47 -12.23 16.59
CA GLN A 315 12.62 -11.28 15.49
C GLN A 315 13.00 -9.86 15.96
N LEU A 316 12.60 -9.45 17.17
CA LEU A 316 13.08 -8.20 17.80
C LEU A 316 14.59 -8.25 18.07
N GLU A 317 15.12 -9.40 18.49
CA GLU A 317 16.57 -9.60 18.68
C GLU A 317 17.35 -9.55 17.36
N LEU A 318 16.70 -9.93 16.26
CA LEU A 318 17.29 -9.95 14.91
C LEU A 318 17.22 -8.61 14.16
N VAL A 319 16.68 -7.53 14.75
CA VAL A 319 16.53 -6.23 14.07
C VAL A 319 17.87 -5.70 13.52
N HIS A 320 18.96 -5.91 14.25
CA HIS A 320 20.33 -5.54 13.86
C HIS A 320 21.18 -6.75 13.43
N GLY A 321 20.55 -7.88 13.12
CA GLY A 321 21.24 -9.08 12.67
C GLY A 321 22.08 -8.83 11.41
N GLN A 322 23.11 -9.65 11.19
CA GLN A 322 23.99 -9.54 10.02
C GLN A 322 23.41 -10.23 8.78
N ASN A 323 22.49 -11.18 8.96
CA ASN A 323 21.83 -11.89 7.87
C ASN A 323 20.96 -10.95 7.03
N LEU A 324 21.22 -10.88 5.73
CA LEU A 324 20.56 -10.00 4.78
C LEU A 324 19.42 -10.68 4.02
N GLY A 325 19.27 -12.00 4.09
CA GLY A 325 18.38 -12.79 3.23
C GLY A 325 16.93 -12.30 3.23
N LEU A 326 16.34 -12.09 4.41
CA LEU A 326 14.98 -11.54 4.53
C LEU A 326 14.89 -10.10 3.99
N ARG A 327 15.93 -9.28 4.19
CA ARG A 327 15.96 -7.90 3.70
C ARG A 327 16.05 -7.87 2.18
N ILE A 328 16.88 -8.71 1.58
CA ILE A 328 16.98 -8.87 0.12
C ILE A 328 15.64 -9.35 -0.45
N LEU A 329 14.97 -10.33 0.18
CA LEU A 329 13.62 -10.73 -0.21
C LEU A 329 12.64 -9.54 -0.21
N GLN A 330 12.71 -8.66 0.78
CA GLN A 330 11.84 -7.47 0.81
C GLN A 330 12.18 -6.48 -0.33
N HIS A 331 13.45 -6.39 -0.75
CA HIS A 331 13.85 -5.59 -1.90
C HIS A 331 13.31 -6.13 -3.23
N THR A 332 12.93 -7.40 -3.33
CA THR A 332 12.36 -7.95 -4.58
C THR A 332 10.91 -7.56 -4.83
N LEU A 333 10.19 -7.05 -3.82
CA LEU A 333 8.76 -6.75 -3.94
C LEU A 333 8.38 -5.76 -5.04
N PRO A 334 9.12 -4.66 -5.28
CA PRO A 334 8.83 -3.78 -6.42
C PRO A 334 8.94 -4.52 -7.74
N VAL A 335 9.95 -5.38 -7.91
CA VAL A 335 10.14 -6.20 -9.12
C VAL A 335 9.08 -7.29 -9.23
N ALA A 336 8.62 -7.85 -8.11
CA ALA A 336 7.58 -8.88 -8.10
C ALA A 336 6.26 -8.40 -8.75
N VAL A 337 6.01 -7.09 -8.81
CA VAL A 337 4.86 -6.50 -9.53
C VAL A 337 4.99 -6.71 -11.05
N ASP A 338 6.21 -6.67 -11.59
CA ASP A 338 6.49 -6.94 -13.01
C ASP A 338 6.52 -8.45 -13.32
N VAL A 339 6.93 -9.26 -12.35
CA VAL A 339 6.98 -10.73 -12.48
C VAL A 339 5.61 -11.37 -12.36
N TRP A 340 4.73 -10.83 -11.51
CA TRP A 340 3.42 -11.41 -11.21
C TRP A 340 2.56 -11.66 -12.46
N PRO A 341 2.44 -10.75 -13.44
CA PRO A 341 1.68 -10.99 -14.67
C PRO A 341 2.28 -12.06 -15.58
N LEU A 342 3.60 -12.30 -15.50
CA LEU A 342 4.30 -13.32 -16.28
C LEU A 342 4.06 -14.73 -15.73
N MET A 343 3.60 -14.87 -14.48
CA MET A 343 3.39 -16.17 -13.86
C MET A 343 2.10 -16.86 -14.33
N PRO A 344 2.12 -18.19 -14.54
CA PRO A 344 0.91 -18.96 -14.81
C PRO A 344 -0.17 -18.72 -13.76
N TYR A 345 -1.44 -18.71 -14.15
CA TYR A 345 -2.55 -18.55 -13.19
C TYR A 345 -2.51 -19.61 -12.09
N ARG A 346 -2.22 -20.87 -12.43
CA ARG A 346 -2.11 -21.98 -11.47
C ARG A 346 -1.07 -21.70 -10.37
N ASP A 347 0.07 -21.12 -10.74
CA ASP A 347 1.17 -20.86 -9.82
C ASP A 347 0.83 -19.69 -8.90
N ARG A 348 0.23 -18.62 -9.45
CA ARG A 348 -0.29 -17.49 -8.65
C ARG A 348 -1.36 -17.95 -7.66
N ALA A 349 -2.31 -18.75 -8.12
CA ALA A 349 -3.37 -19.28 -7.27
C ALA A 349 -2.79 -20.15 -6.14
N GLU A 350 -1.81 -20.98 -6.45
CA GLU A 350 -1.18 -21.84 -5.46
C GLU A 350 -0.34 -21.06 -4.44
N LEU A 351 0.39 -20.04 -4.89
CA LEU A 351 1.14 -19.15 -4.02
C LEU A 351 0.20 -18.42 -3.05
N LEU A 352 -0.92 -17.88 -3.54
CA LEU A 352 -1.91 -17.22 -2.68
C LEU A 352 -2.59 -18.21 -1.72
N ARG A 353 -2.82 -19.45 -2.15
CA ARG A 353 -3.46 -20.45 -1.30
C ARG A 353 -2.54 -20.94 -0.18
N ARG A 354 -1.27 -21.24 -0.49
CA ARG A 354 -0.32 -21.86 0.45
C ARG A 354 0.56 -20.87 1.20
N HIS A 355 0.98 -19.80 0.53
CA HIS A 355 2.05 -18.93 1.02
C HIS A 355 1.60 -17.48 1.27
N TYR A 356 0.34 -17.12 1.02
CA TYR A 356 -0.15 -15.74 1.22
C TYR A 356 0.17 -15.19 2.62
N ARG A 357 -0.03 -15.99 3.68
CA ARG A 357 0.27 -15.54 5.05
C ARG A 357 1.76 -15.39 5.32
N ALA A 358 2.58 -16.25 4.74
CA ALA A 358 4.03 -16.16 4.81
C ALA A 358 4.53 -14.87 4.14
N LEU A 359 4.14 -14.67 2.88
CA LEU A 359 4.49 -13.50 2.11
C LEU A 359 4.00 -12.23 2.78
N HIS A 360 2.73 -12.17 3.20
CA HIS A 360 2.22 -10.99 3.88
C HIS A 360 2.92 -10.72 5.23
N SER A 361 3.34 -11.76 5.97
CA SER A 361 4.08 -11.57 7.23
C SER A 361 5.51 -11.06 6.98
N LEU A 362 6.24 -11.73 6.09
CA LEU A 362 7.68 -11.51 5.86
C LEU A 362 7.97 -10.31 4.97
N CYS A 363 7.10 -10.03 4.00
CA CYS A 363 7.28 -8.96 3.01
C CYS A 363 6.60 -7.65 3.44
N CYS A 364 5.64 -7.69 4.36
CA CYS A 364 5.01 -6.51 4.95
C CYS A 364 5.22 -6.47 6.47
N PRO A 365 6.48 -6.46 6.94
CA PRO A 365 6.77 -6.45 8.36
C PRO A 365 6.37 -5.13 9.02
N MET A 366 6.02 -5.20 10.30
CA MET A 366 5.75 -4.04 11.14
C MET A 366 7.04 -3.43 11.71
N PRO A 367 7.08 -2.14 12.04
CA PRO A 367 8.21 -1.52 12.73
C PRO A 367 8.52 -2.20 14.08
N PRO A 368 9.79 -2.23 14.54
CA PRO A 368 10.14 -2.75 15.86
C PRO A 368 9.38 -2.07 17.02
N SER A 369 9.16 -0.76 16.93
CA SER A 369 8.38 0.03 17.89
C SER A 369 6.91 -0.40 17.99
N THR A 370 6.35 -0.91 16.89
CA THR A 370 4.98 -1.43 16.80
C THR A 370 4.89 -2.89 17.28
N ALA A 371 5.99 -3.65 17.17
CA ALA A 371 6.05 -5.05 17.58
C ALA A 371 6.08 -5.23 19.11
N ALA A 372 6.85 -4.42 19.83
CA ALA A 372 7.06 -4.60 21.27
C ALA A 372 5.77 -4.57 22.13
N PRO A 373 4.77 -3.71 21.86
CA PRO A 373 3.52 -3.68 22.62
C PRO A 373 2.57 -4.87 22.38
N CYS A 374 2.79 -5.67 21.33
CA CYS A 374 1.85 -6.74 20.96
C CYS A 374 1.90 -7.98 21.88
N TRP A 375 2.85 -8.06 22.81
CA TRP A 375 3.00 -9.21 23.72
C TRP A 375 3.18 -8.81 25.19
N ARG A 376 3.23 -7.50 25.47
CA ARG A 376 3.20 -6.94 26.83
C ARG A 376 1.76 -6.59 27.18
#